data_AF-A0A5K1GTN5-F1
#
_entry.id   AF-A0A5K1GTN5-F1
#
_cell.length_a   1.000
_cell.length_b   1.000
_cell.length_c   1.000
_cell.angle_alpha   90.00
_cell.angle_beta   90.00
_cell.angle_gamma   90.00
#
_symmetry.space_group_name_H-M   'P 1'
#
loop_
_entity.id
_entity.type
_entity.pdbx_description
1 polymer ?
#
loop_
_entity_poly.entity_id
_entity_poly.type
_entity_poly.pdbx_seq_one_letter_code
_entity_poly.pdbx_strand_id
1 'polypeptide(L)'
;MMEREGYCTGDDESDSVTIIRPSSSHKVRKKRRFSQEQIRSLEKIFENETTRLEPRKKVQLARELGLHPRQIAIWFQNRRARWKTKRVEKDYGLLKADYDALLASFESLKQEKQALLEQ
;
A
#
# COMPACT_ATOMS: atom_id res chain seq x y z
N MET A 1 21.14 -13.69 -12.93
CA MET A 1 21.12 -13.03 -11.61
C MET A 1 19.67 -12.93 -11.15
N MET A 2 19.19 -14.01 -10.54
CA MET A 2 18.07 -13.95 -9.59
C MET A 2 18.70 -13.73 -8.22
N GLU A 3 18.22 -12.73 -7.48
CA GLU A 3 18.21 -12.66 -6.01
C GLU A 3 17.72 -11.26 -5.64
N ARG A 4 16.45 -11.18 -5.27
CA ARG A 4 15.99 -10.12 -4.37
C ARG A 4 14.87 -10.70 -3.51
N GLU A 5 15.30 -11.56 -2.58
CA GLU A 5 14.52 -11.81 -1.38
C GLU A 5 14.39 -10.49 -0.61
N GLY A 6 13.17 -10.15 -0.27
CA GLY A 6 12.84 -8.94 0.46
C GLY A 6 11.46 -9.11 1.06
N TYR A 7 11.37 -10.00 2.06
CA TYR A 7 10.24 -10.01 2.99
C TYR A 7 10.26 -8.68 3.73
N CYS A 8 9.28 -7.81 3.43
CA CYS A 8 9.04 -6.62 4.24
C CYS A 8 8.28 -7.06 5.50
N THR A 9 9.04 -7.33 6.56
CA THR A 9 8.54 -7.42 7.93
C THR A 9 7.74 -6.16 8.26
N GLY A 10 6.54 -6.38 8.80
CA GLY A 10 5.71 -5.31 9.33
C GLY A 10 6.35 -4.73 10.57
N ASP A 11 6.48 -3.41 10.60
CA ASP A 11 6.49 -2.63 11.81
C ASP A 11 5.64 -1.38 11.56
N ASP A 12 4.63 -1.25 12.41
CA ASP A 12 3.72 -0.15 12.58
C ASP A 12 4.50 1.01 13.23
N GLU A 13 4.93 2.02 12.45
CA GLU A 13 4.98 3.41 12.90
C GLU A 13 5.51 4.35 11.81
N SER A 14 4.95 5.56 11.77
CA SER A 14 5.47 6.72 11.05
C SER A 14 5.04 6.87 9.59
N ASP A 15 3.83 7.41 9.42
CA ASP A 15 3.35 8.13 8.23
C ASP A 15 4.24 9.35 7.93
N SER A 16 5.43 9.09 7.39
CA SER A 16 6.44 10.10 7.07
C SER A 16 6.63 10.17 5.56
N VAL A 17 5.65 10.74 4.86
CA VAL A 17 5.82 10.99 3.42
C VAL A 17 6.80 12.15 3.24
N THR A 18 7.91 11.85 2.57
CA THR A 18 9.02 12.77 2.31
C THR A 18 8.83 13.54 0.99
N ILE A 19 9.09 14.85 1.02
CA ILE A 19 9.14 15.70 -0.18
C ILE A 19 10.47 15.53 -0.95
N ILE A 20 10.39 15.21 -2.26
CA ILE A 20 11.52 15.31 -3.20
C ILE A 20 11.23 16.42 -4.22
N ARG A 21 12.02 17.51 -4.25
CA ARG A 21 12.01 18.50 -5.37
C ARG A 21 13.20 18.19 -6.29
N PRO A 22 13.12 18.39 -7.62
CA PRO A 22 14.31 18.37 -8.45
C PRO A 22 14.90 19.79 -8.52
N SER A 23 16.18 19.93 -8.16
CA SER A 23 17.07 20.96 -8.70
C SER A 23 18.43 20.79 -8.05
N SER A 24 19.42 20.51 -8.90
CA SER A 24 20.79 21.03 -8.94
C SER A 24 21.33 21.66 -7.65
N SER A 25 22.53 21.19 -7.27
CA SER A 25 23.44 21.65 -6.22
C SER A 25 23.36 20.96 -4.84
N HIS A 26 24.53 20.43 -4.47
CA HIS A 26 24.86 19.62 -3.31
C HIS A 26 24.56 20.34 -1.98
N LYS A 27 23.35 20.17 -1.45
CA LYS A 27 23.08 20.27 0.00
C LYS A 27 22.06 19.20 0.36
N VAL A 28 22.38 18.36 1.34
CA VAL A 28 21.51 17.31 1.87
C VAL A 28 20.21 17.95 2.36
N ARG A 29 19.19 17.94 1.51
CA ARG A 29 17.91 18.61 1.76
C ARG A 29 17.15 17.82 2.81
N LYS A 30 17.03 18.40 4.01
CA LYS A 30 16.17 17.89 5.09
C LYS A 30 14.77 17.59 4.52
N LYS A 31 14.44 16.31 4.45
CA LYS A 31 13.15 15.76 4.05
C LYS A 31 12.08 16.27 5.01
N ARG A 32 11.35 17.34 4.66
CA ARG A 32 10.23 17.81 5.48
C ARG A 32 9.05 16.84 5.32
N ARG A 33 8.49 16.36 6.43
CA ARG A 33 7.25 15.56 6.47
C ARG A 33 6.05 16.48 6.23
N PHE A 34 4.97 15.95 5.64
CA PHE A 34 3.68 16.65 5.70
C PHE A 34 3.23 16.75 7.17
N SER A 35 2.53 17.83 7.51
CA SER A 35 1.87 17.95 8.82
C SER A 35 0.70 16.98 8.92
N GLN A 36 0.29 16.64 10.13
CA GLN A 36 -0.85 15.75 10.35
C GLN A 36 -2.14 16.31 9.73
N GLU A 37 -2.34 17.63 9.79
CA GLU A 37 -3.48 18.30 9.17
C GLU A 37 -3.46 18.19 7.64
N GLN A 38 -2.28 18.35 7.03
CA GLN A 38 -2.11 18.15 5.58
C GLN A 38 -2.44 16.71 5.18
N ILE A 39 -2.02 15.72 5.97
CA ILE A 39 -2.32 14.31 5.72
C ILE A 39 -3.83 14.07 5.82
N ARG A 40 -4.49 14.52 6.89
CA ARG A 40 -5.94 14.36 7.07
C ARG A 40 -6.74 14.94 5.90
N SER A 41 -6.39 16.14 5.45
CA SER A 41 -7.05 16.77 4.30
C SER A 41 -6.83 15.99 3.00
N LEU A 42 -5.61 15.49 2.77
CA LEU A 42 -5.30 14.65 1.60
C LEU A 42 -6.06 13.31 1.64
N GLU A 43 -6.19 12.69 2.81
CA GLU A 43 -6.92 11.43 3.00
C GLU A 43 -8.43 11.61 2.77
N LYS A 44 -9.05 12.65 3.33
CA LYS A 44 -10.47 12.96 3.12
C LYS A 44 -10.80 13.11 1.63
N ILE A 45 -9.92 13.77 0.87
CA ILE A 45 -10.11 13.95 -0.57
C ILE A 45 -9.86 12.64 -1.32
N PHE A 46 -8.89 11.83 -0.88
CA PHE A 46 -8.63 10.52 -1.47
C PHE A 46 -9.82 9.56 -1.33
N GLU A 47 -10.49 9.55 -0.19
CA GLU A 47 -11.72 8.76 0.03
C GLU A 47 -12.82 9.15 -0.96
N ASN A 48 -13.00 10.46 -1.19
CA ASN A 48 -14.02 10.97 -2.10
C ASN A 48 -13.66 10.79 -3.59
N GLU A 49 -12.37 10.80 -3.96
CA GLU A 49 -11.89 10.78 -5.34
C GLU A 49 -10.87 9.65 -5.59
N THR A 50 -11.28 8.40 -5.35
CA THR A 50 -10.44 7.21 -5.48
C THR A 50 -9.85 7.03 -6.89
N THR A 51 -10.54 7.45 -7.94
CA THR A 51 -10.19 7.06 -9.33
C THR A 51 -9.27 8.05 -10.06
N ARG A 52 -9.38 9.37 -9.82
CA ARG A 52 -8.52 10.42 -10.41
C ARG A 52 -8.87 11.79 -9.83
N LEU A 53 -7.93 12.42 -9.13
CA LEU A 53 -8.06 13.80 -8.67
C LEU A 53 -8.13 14.75 -9.88
N GLU A 54 -9.20 15.53 -9.98
CA GLU A 54 -9.39 16.46 -11.09
C GLU A 54 -8.26 17.51 -11.13
N PRO A 55 -7.69 17.88 -12.30
CA PRO A 55 -6.58 18.83 -12.38
C PRO A 55 -6.87 20.19 -11.72
N ARG A 56 -8.12 20.67 -11.79
CA ARG A 56 -8.56 21.91 -11.16
C ARG A 56 -8.55 21.82 -9.63
N LYS A 57 -9.13 20.75 -9.07
CA LYS A 57 -9.13 20.47 -7.63
C LYS A 57 -7.72 20.29 -7.06
N LYS A 58 -6.82 19.70 -7.85
CA LYS A 58 -5.41 19.57 -7.49
C LYS A 58 -4.70 20.90 -7.28
N VAL A 59 -4.95 21.89 -8.15
CA VAL A 59 -4.34 23.22 -8.04
C VAL A 59 -4.94 23.98 -6.86
N GLN A 60 -6.25 23.84 -6.62
CA GLN A 60 -6.90 24.42 -5.46
C GLN A 60 -6.35 23.84 -4.15
N LEU A 61 -6.26 22.52 -4.05
CA LEU A 61 -5.71 21.83 -2.88
C LEU A 61 -4.24 22.17 -2.62
N ALA A 62 -3.46 22.36 -3.69
CA ALA A 62 -2.08 22.83 -3.60
C ALA A 62 -2.00 24.21 -2.92
N ARG A 63 -2.89 25.13 -3.30
CA ARG A 63 -2.96 26.46 -2.67
C ARG A 63 -3.42 26.38 -1.22
N GLU A 64 -4.48 25.64 -0.94
CA GLU A 64 -5.06 25.50 0.41
C GLU A 64 -4.08 24.87 1.41
N LEU A 65 -3.32 23.85 0.99
CA LEU A 65 -2.35 23.16 1.86
C LEU A 65 -0.96 23.81 1.85
N GLY A 66 -0.73 24.85 1.05
CA GLY A 66 0.59 25.45 0.84
C GLY A 66 1.60 24.46 0.23
N LEU A 67 1.13 23.51 -0.58
CA LEU A 67 1.93 22.44 -1.18
C LEU A 67 2.10 22.65 -2.69
N HIS A 68 3.21 22.20 -3.24
CA HIS A 68 3.41 22.16 -4.68
C HIS A 68 2.53 21.06 -5.31
N PRO A 69 1.88 21.30 -6.48
CA PRO A 69 1.04 20.30 -7.14
C PRO A 69 1.73 18.95 -7.39
N ARG A 70 3.05 18.97 -7.58
CA ARG A 70 3.89 17.76 -7.69
C ARG A 70 3.90 16.91 -6.40
N GLN A 71 3.95 17.55 -5.23
CA GLN A 71 3.95 16.85 -3.94
C GLN A 71 2.62 16.11 -3.74
N ILE A 72 1.52 16.75 -4.09
CA ILE A 72 0.19 16.13 -4.09
C ILE A 72 0.17 14.95 -5.06
N ALA A 73 0.67 15.10 -6.29
CA ALA A 73 0.72 13.98 -7.24
C ALA A 73 1.50 12.76 -6.69
N ILE A 74 2.68 13.00 -6.11
CA ILE A 74 3.50 11.94 -5.52
C ILE A 74 2.78 11.30 -4.32
N TRP A 75 2.17 12.10 -3.46
CA TRP A 75 1.41 11.58 -2.32
C TRP A 75 0.26 10.68 -2.79
N PHE A 76 -0.53 11.11 -3.77
CA PHE A 76 -1.63 10.32 -4.33
C PHE A 76 -1.12 9.05 -5.03
N GLN A 77 0.03 9.10 -5.71
CA GLN A 77 0.68 7.91 -6.30
C GLN A 77 1.08 6.91 -5.21
N ASN A 78 1.78 7.37 -4.17
CA ASN A 78 2.21 6.53 -3.05
C ASN A 78 1.03 5.95 -2.29
N ARG A 79 -0.03 6.75 -2.07
CA ARG A 79 -1.24 6.30 -1.39
C ARG A 79 -1.96 5.19 -2.18
N ARG A 80 -2.09 5.35 -3.51
CA ARG A 80 -2.64 4.28 -4.38
C ARG A 80 -1.77 3.03 -4.38
N ALA A 81 -0.45 3.18 -4.40
CA ALA A 81 0.46 2.03 -4.33
C ALA A 81 0.25 1.24 -3.03
N ARG A 82 0.23 1.92 -1.88
CA ARG A 82 -0.05 1.30 -0.57
C ARG A 82 -1.42 0.65 -0.51
N TRP A 83 -2.46 1.30 -1.04
CA TRP A 83 -3.80 0.74 -1.09
C TRP A 83 -3.84 -0.55 -1.93
N LYS A 84 -3.19 -0.56 -3.09
CA LYS A 84 -3.07 -1.75 -3.93
C LYS A 84 -2.34 -2.88 -3.20
N THR A 85 -1.22 -2.59 -2.53
CA THR A 85 -0.48 -3.56 -1.73
C THR A 85 -1.36 -4.17 -0.63
N LYS A 86 -2.02 -3.34 0.19
CA LYS A 86 -2.93 -3.82 1.24
C LYS A 86 -4.05 -4.71 0.70
N ARG A 87 -4.57 -4.38 -0.49
CA ARG A 87 -5.59 -5.21 -1.15
C ARG A 87 -5.02 -6.57 -1.55
N VAL A 88 -3.86 -6.60 -2.19
CA VAL A 88 -3.19 -7.85 -2.58
C VAL A 88 -2.85 -8.72 -1.36
N GLU A 89 -2.36 -8.12 -0.28
CA GLU A 89 -2.07 -8.83 0.97
C GLU A 89 -3.33 -9.47 1.56
N LYS A 90 -4.45 -8.73 1.57
CA LYS A 90 -5.74 -9.26 2.01
C LYS A 90 -6.21 -10.41 1.11
N ASP A 91 -6.19 -10.20 -0.20
CA ASP A 91 -6.64 -11.20 -1.18
C ASP A 91 -5.80 -12.48 -1.07
N TYR A 92 -4.48 -12.35 -0.87
CA TYR A 92 -3.58 -13.47 -0.62
C TYR A 92 -3.90 -14.19 0.70
N GLY A 93 -4.16 -13.44 1.77
CA GLY A 93 -4.54 -14.02 3.06
C GLY A 93 -5.82 -14.85 2.99
N LEU A 94 -6.83 -14.37 2.25
CA LEU A 94 -8.07 -15.12 2.00
C LEU A 94 -7.80 -16.39 1.18
N LEU A 95 -7.07 -16.25 0.07
CA LEU A 95 -6.73 -17.40 -0.79
C LEU A 95 -5.93 -18.47 -0.04
N LYS A 96 -5.03 -18.05 0.85
CA LYS A 96 -4.25 -18.98 1.67
C LYS A 96 -5.15 -19.74 2.66
N ALA A 97 -6.10 -19.07 3.29
CA ALA A 97 -7.03 -19.73 4.21
C ALA A 97 -7.89 -20.78 3.49
N ASP A 98 -8.37 -20.46 2.28
CA ASP A 98 -9.13 -21.41 1.45
C ASP A 98 -8.28 -22.62 1.06
N TYR A 99 -7.01 -22.39 0.68
CA TYR A 99 -6.06 -23.45 0.37
C TYR A 99 -5.78 -24.36 1.57
N ASP A 100 -5.55 -23.79 2.75
CA ASP A 100 -5.27 -24.55 3.98
C ASP A 100 -6.48 -25.42 4.36
N ALA A 101 -7.70 -24.89 4.22
CA ALA A 101 -8.93 -25.64 4.46
C ALA A 101 -9.11 -26.80 3.46
N LEU A 102 -8.85 -26.54 2.17
CA LEU A 102 -8.89 -27.57 1.14
C LEU A 102 -7.85 -28.67 1.40
N LEU A 103 -6.62 -28.28 1.77
CA LEU A 103 -5.54 -29.21 2.08
C LEU A 103 -5.91 -30.11 3.27
N ALA A 104 -6.52 -29.55 4.32
CA ALA A 104 -7.00 -30.33 5.47
C ALA A 104 -8.07 -31.36 5.05
N SER A 105 -9.04 -30.96 4.21
CA SER A 105 -10.06 -31.87 3.70
C SER A 105 -9.47 -32.99 2.82
N PHE A 106 -8.47 -32.65 2.00
CA PHE A 106 -7.79 -33.61 1.14
C PHE A 106 -7.00 -34.65 1.94
N GLU A 107 -6.24 -34.22 2.95
CA GLU A 107 -5.48 -35.15 3.80
C GLU A 107 -6.42 -36.07 4.59
N SER A 108 -7.54 -35.56 5.09
CA SER A 108 -8.57 -36.38 5.74
C SER A 108 -9.12 -37.45 4.79
N LEU A 109 -9.48 -37.06 3.56
CA LEU A 109 -10.03 -37.99 2.57
C LEU A 109 -8.99 -39.03 2.13
N LYS A 110 -7.73 -38.63 2.01
CA LYS A 110 -6.61 -39.52 1.69
C LYS A 110 -6.38 -40.55 2.79
N GLN A 111 -6.45 -40.15 4.06
CA GLN A 111 -6.34 -41.06 5.20
C GLN A 111 -7.50 -42.07 5.22
N GLU A 112 -8.74 -41.61 5.04
CA GLU A 112 -9.91 -42.48 4.96
C GLU A 112 -9.78 -43.50 3.83
N LYS A 113 -9.39 -43.05 2.64
CA LYS A 113 -9.13 -43.94 1.50
C LYS A 113 -8.09 -45.01 1.84
N GLN A 114 -6.99 -44.61 2.48
CA GLN A 114 -5.92 -45.54 2.84
C GLN A 114 -6.42 -46.59 3.84
N ALA A 115 -7.17 -46.16 4.86
CA ALA A 115 -7.75 -47.07 5.85
C ALA A 115 -8.73 -48.08 5.22
N LEU A 116 -9.49 -47.68 4.21
CA LEU A 116 -10.38 -48.58 3.47
C LEU A 116 -9.63 -49.58 2.58
N LEU A 117 -8.43 -49.26 2.10
CA LEU A 117 -7.59 -50.18 1.31
C LEU A 117 -6.87 -51.21 2.17
N GLU A 118 -6.74 -50.95 3.48
CA GLU A 118 -6.05 -51.80 4.44
C GLU A 118 -7.00 -52.78 5.18
N GLN A 119 -8.32 -52.73 4.89
CA GLN A 119 -9.34 -53.68 5.36
C GLN A 119 -9.51 -54.85 4.39
#